data_AF-A0A349H8Z7-F1
#
_entry.id   AF-A0A349H8Z7-F1
#
_cell.length_a   1.000
_cell.length_b   1.000
_cell.length_c   1.000
_cell.angle_alpha   90.00
_cell.angle_beta   90.00
_cell.angle_gamma   90.00
#
_symmetry.space_group_name_H-M   'P 1'
#
loop_
_entity.id
_entity.type
_entity.pdbx_description
1 polymer ?
#
loop_
_entity_poly.entity_id
_entity_poly.type
_entity_poly.pdbx_seq_one_letter_code
_entity_poly.pdbx_strand_id
1 'polypeptide(L)'
;MTPNLPPATTPKAQAIAAAAQQLNTLRENWLNPPQWVDRVPEVVPGYPDRIIPKPEYVTEIKKRTLTNLYNARPHWLVDAHRTLDAAVAAAYGWPGDLSDDEVLRRLLALNLERTRAGLSNQLEGQP
;
A
#
# COMPACT_ATOMS: atom_id res chain seq x y z
N MET A 1 -1.00 4.56 -16.21
CA MET A 1 -1.75 5.79 -15.93
C MET A 1 -2.23 5.72 -14.48
N THR A 2 -1.54 6.39 -13.56
CA THR A 2 -2.09 6.68 -12.23
C THR A 2 -3.21 7.71 -12.42
N PRO A 3 -4.43 7.48 -11.93
CA PRO A 3 -5.46 8.51 -11.96
C PRO A 3 -4.96 9.74 -11.18
N ASN A 4 -4.91 10.90 -11.82
CA ASN A 4 -4.61 12.18 -11.16
C ASN A 4 -5.87 12.67 -10.43
N LEU A 5 -6.26 11.95 -9.39
CA LEU A 5 -7.30 12.38 -8.46
C LEU A 5 -6.67 13.31 -7.43
N PRO A 6 -7.33 14.41 -7.03
CA PRO A 6 -6.86 15.22 -5.92
C PRO A 6 -6.71 14.31 -4.68
N PRO A 7 -5.69 14.52 -3.85
CA PRO A 7 -5.49 13.71 -2.66
C PRO A 7 -6.76 13.79 -1.81
N ALA A 8 -7.31 12.63 -1.45
CA ALA A 8 -8.47 12.57 -0.58
C ALA A 8 -8.11 13.24 0.75
N THR A 9 -8.79 14.34 1.07
CA THR A 9 -8.49 15.21 2.22
C THR A 9 -9.18 14.75 3.51
N THR A 10 -9.89 13.63 3.49
CA THR A 10 -10.57 13.13 4.68
C THR A 10 -9.55 12.62 5.72
N PRO A 11 -9.81 12.78 7.02
CA PRO A 11 -8.91 12.26 8.07
C PRO A 11 -8.63 10.75 7.91
N LYS A 12 -9.64 9.99 7.48
CA LYS A 12 -9.52 8.55 7.17
C LYS A 12 -8.51 8.29 6.03
N ALA A 13 -8.60 9.04 4.94
CA ALA A 13 -7.69 8.90 3.81
C ALA A 13 -6.24 9.30 4.18
N GLN A 14 -6.08 10.36 4.99
CA GLN A 14 -4.76 10.79 5.49
C GLN A 14 -4.13 9.73 6.39
N ALA A 15 -4.90 9.08 7.27
CA ALA A 15 -4.40 8.02 8.13
C ALA A 15 -3.90 6.81 7.32
N ILE A 16 -4.66 6.39 6.30
CA ILE A 16 -4.25 5.32 5.38
C ILE A 16 -2.98 5.73 4.61
N ALA A 17 -2.94 6.95 4.08
CA ALA A 17 -1.80 7.46 3.33
C ALA A 17 -0.52 7.48 4.17
N ALA A 18 -0.60 7.95 5.41
CA ALA A 18 0.54 7.96 6.34
C ALA A 18 1.04 6.53 6.64
N ALA A 19 0.14 5.59 6.94
CA ALA A 19 0.51 4.19 7.18
C ALA A 19 1.14 3.53 5.95
N ALA A 20 0.58 3.77 4.76
CA ALA A 20 1.10 3.25 3.50
C ALA A 20 2.48 3.84 3.17
N GLN A 21 2.68 5.15 3.38
CA GLN A 21 3.96 5.81 3.19
C GLN A 21 5.03 5.25 4.14
N GLN A 22 4.66 4.98 5.41
CA GLN A 22 5.56 4.38 6.38
C GLN A 22 5.97 2.97 5.98
N LEU A 23 5.02 2.11 5.60
CA LEU A 23 5.30 0.77 5.07
C LEU A 23 6.22 0.85 3.84
N ASN A 24 5.95 1.78 2.92
CA ASN A 24 6.78 1.94 1.73
C ASN A 24 8.21 2.36 2.09
N THR A 25 8.37 3.32 2.99
CA THR A 25 9.68 3.79 3.45
C THR A 25 10.49 2.66 4.08
N LEU A 26 9.86 1.83 4.92
CA LEU A 26 10.53 0.68 5.54
C LEU A 26 10.94 -0.38 4.52
N ARG A 27 10.07 -0.68 3.54
CA ARG A 27 10.42 -1.60 2.43
C ARG A 27 11.56 -1.06 1.60
N GLU A 28 11.52 0.22 1.22
CA GLU A 28 12.58 0.86 0.43
C GLU A 28 13.92 0.85 1.16
N ASN A 29 13.95 1.17 2.45
CA ASN A 29 15.18 1.13 3.24
C ASN A 29 15.74 -0.29 3.39
N TRP A 30 14.87 -1.31 3.41
CA TRP A 30 15.32 -2.69 3.43
C TRP A 30 15.80 -3.15 2.04
N LEU A 31 15.12 -2.79 0.97
CA LEU A 31 15.50 -3.16 -0.41
C LEU A 31 16.80 -2.48 -0.82
N ASN A 32 16.90 -1.19 -0.48
CA ASN A 32 17.93 -0.28 -0.95
C ASN A 32 18.57 0.46 0.25
N PRO A 33 19.34 -0.23 1.13
CA PRO A 33 19.94 0.42 2.29
C PRO A 33 20.85 1.58 1.84
N PRO A 34 20.73 2.79 2.44
CA PRO A 34 21.46 3.98 1.98
C PRO A 34 22.99 3.84 2.08
N GLN A 35 23.47 2.97 2.96
CA GLN A 35 24.89 2.64 3.04
C GLN A 35 25.39 1.82 1.84
N TRP A 36 24.51 1.10 1.14
CA TRP A 36 24.84 0.11 0.09
C TRP A 36 24.56 0.58 -1.33
N VAL A 37 23.77 1.65 -1.49
CA VAL A 37 23.38 2.18 -2.80
C VAL A 37 23.65 3.67 -2.88
N ASP A 38 23.93 4.14 -4.09
CA ASP A 38 23.97 5.56 -4.44
C ASP A 38 22.70 5.93 -5.22
N ARG A 39 22.09 7.07 -4.90
CA ARG A 39 20.97 7.64 -5.65
C ARG A 39 21.52 8.70 -6.59
N VAL A 40 21.36 8.47 -7.89
CA VAL A 40 21.91 9.32 -8.95
C VAL A 40 20.76 9.84 -9.81
N PRO A 41 20.73 11.14 -10.17
CA PRO A 41 19.68 11.68 -11.02
C PRO A 41 19.46 10.87 -12.30
N GLU A 42 18.20 10.70 -12.67
CA GLU A 42 17.84 10.07 -13.94
C GLU A 42 18.30 10.93 -15.12
N VAL A 43 18.76 10.29 -16.21
CA VAL A 43 19.17 10.99 -17.43
C VAL A 43 17.94 11.62 -18.10
N VAL A 44 16.79 10.96 -17.98
CA VAL A 44 15.52 11.43 -18.51
C VAL A 44 14.79 12.28 -17.46
N PRO A 45 14.52 13.57 -17.75
CA PRO A 45 13.78 14.43 -16.85
C PRO A 45 12.38 13.88 -16.52
N GLY A 46 11.94 14.08 -15.27
CA GLY A 46 10.61 13.67 -14.80
C GLY A 46 10.52 12.24 -14.28
N TYR A 47 11.62 11.48 -14.32
CA TYR A 47 11.70 10.14 -13.73
C TYR A 47 12.41 10.17 -12.36
N PRO A 48 12.14 9.21 -11.47
CA PRO A 48 12.84 9.09 -10.19
C PRO A 48 14.32 8.80 -10.34
N ASP A 49 15.13 9.19 -9.35
CA ASP A 49 16.56 8.89 -9.31
C ASP A 49 16.85 7.39 -9.47
N ARG A 50 17.92 7.08 -10.20
CA ARG A 50 18.44 5.73 -10.34
C ARG A 50 19.11 5.28 -9.06
N ILE A 51 18.87 4.02 -8.70
CA ILE A 51 19.50 3.36 -7.55
C ILE A 51 20.64 2.50 -8.08
N ILE A 52 21.88 2.86 -7.74
CA ILE A 52 23.09 2.17 -8.17
C ILE A 52 23.71 1.45 -6.98
N PRO A 53 23.80 0.11 -6.98
CA PRO A 53 24.51 -0.63 -5.93
C PRO A 53 25.99 -0.30 -5.93
N LYS A 54 26.58 -0.09 -4.76
CA LYS A 54 28.02 0.05 -4.63
C LYS A 54 28.70 -1.30 -4.92
N PRO A 55 29.90 -1.32 -5.54
CA PRO A 55 30.54 -2.56 -6.00
C PRO A 55 30.64 -3.66 -4.93
N GLU A 56 30.92 -3.28 -3.69
CA GLU A 56 31.10 -4.17 -2.55
C GLU A 56 29.80 -4.82 -2.03
N TYR A 57 28.61 -4.31 -2.41
CA TYR A 57 27.31 -4.80 -1.95
C TYR A 57 26.43 -5.38 -3.07
N VAL A 58 26.95 -5.51 -4.30
CA VAL A 58 26.18 -5.99 -5.46
C VAL A 58 25.55 -7.37 -5.20
N THR A 59 26.29 -8.27 -4.55
CA THR A 59 25.84 -9.64 -4.27
C THR A 59 24.70 -9.66 -3.25
N GLU A 60 24.78 -8.82 -2.21
CA GLU A 60 23.82 -8.70 -1.13
C GLU A 60 22.55 -8.00 -1.62
N ILE A 61 22.68 -6.94 -2.41
CA ILE A 61 21.54 -6.23 -3.02
C ILE A 61 20.73 -7.16 -3.93
N LYS A 62 21.37 -8.03 -4.72
CA LYS A 62 20.67 -9.04 -5.53
C LYS A 62 19.76 -9.96 -4.72
N LYS A 63 20.07 -10.18 -3.43
CA LYS A 63 19.25 -11.00 -2.51
C LYS A 63 18.11 -10.20 -1.87
N ARG A 64 18.14 -8.87 -1.92
CA ARG A 64 17.11 -8.01 -1.32
C ARG A 64 15.97 -7.76 -2.30
N THR A 65 15.15 -8.77 -2.50
CA THR A 65 13.91 -8.68 -3.29
C THR A 65 12.69 -8.59 -2.37
N LEU A 66 11.58 -8.04 -2.88
CA LEU A 66 10.31 -8.06 -2.12
C LEU A 66 9.91 -9.49 -1.75
N THR A 67 10.06 -10.45 -2.66
CA THR A 67 9.80 -11.87 -2.38
C THR A 67 10.60 -12.35 -1.16
N ASN A 68 11.90 -12.07 -1.10
CA ASN A 68 12.72 -12.48 0.03
C ASN A 68 12.35 -11.76 1.33
N LEU A 69 11.99 -10.47 1.26
CA LEU A 69 11.50 -9.72 2.41
C LEU A 69 10.22 -10.32 2.99
N TYR A 70 9.24 -10.61 2.14
CA TYR A 70 7.96 -11.16 2.56
C TYR A 70 8.05 -12.62 3.01
N ASN A 71 9.00 -13.40 2.46
CA ASN A 71 9.30 -14.75 2.95
C ASN A 71 9.95 -14.73 4.34
N ALA A 72 10.91 -13.83 4.57
CA ALA A 72 11.56 -13.67 5.87
C ALA A 72 10.63 -13.08 6.94
N ARG A 73 9.66 -12.25 6.51
CA ARG A 73 8.60 -11.63 7.31
C ARG A 73 9.07 -11.10 8.67
N PRO A 74 10.04 -10.17 8.70
CA PRO A 74 10.55 -9.61 9.94
C PRO A 74 9.44 -8.90 10.75
N HIS A 75 9.58 -8.83 12.08
CA HIS A 75 8.54 -8.30 12.97
C HIS A 75 8.08 -6.88 12.58
N TRP A 76 9.03 -5.99 12.24
CA TRP A 76 8.71 -4.63 11.80
C TRP A 76 7.80 -4.58 10.56
N LEU A 77 7.89 -5.58 9.67
CA LEU A 77 7.04 -5.66 8.48
C LEU A 77 5.61 -6.04 8.88
N VAL A 78 5.48 -6.99 9.82
CA VAL A 78 4.18 -7.39 10.38
C VAL A 78 3.51 -6.21 11.08
N ASP A 79 4.24 -5.46 11.89
CA ASP A 79 3.70 -4.31 12.62
C ASP A 79 3.29 -3.18 11.66
N ALA A 80 4.06 -2.94 10.60
CA ALA A 80 3.73 -1.96 9.58
C ALA A 80 2.45 -2.33 8.82
N HIS A 81 2.28 -3.61 8.45
CA HIS A 81 1.04 -4.11 7.85
C HIS A 81 -0.13 -4.00 8.82
N ARG A 82 0.02 -4.41 10.08
CA ARG A 82 -1.04 -4.29 11.10
C ARG A 82 -1.51 -2.83 11.27
N THR A 83 -0.57 -1.88 11.24
CA THR A 83 -0.90 -0.44 11.31
C THR A 83 -1.73 0.01 10.10
N LEU A 84 -1.35 -0.43 8.90
CA LEU A 84 -2.09 -0.13 7.68
C LEU A 84 -3.49 -0.78 7.69
N ASP A 85 -3.58 -2.05 8.06
CA ASP A 85 -4.84 -2.80 8.14
C ASP A 85 -5.81 -2.15 9.13
N ALA A 86 -5.33 -1.72 10.30
CA ALA A 86 -6.13 -1.01 11.28
C ALA A 86 -6.66 0.34 10.75
N ALA A 87 -5.84 1.10 10.00
CA ALA A 87 -6.27 2.35 9.39
C ALA A 87 -7.35 2.12 8.31
N VAL A 88 -7.21 1.06 7.51
CA VAL A 88 -8.21 0.66 6.51
C VAL A 88 -9.50 0.22 7.19
N ALA A 89 -9.43 -0.65 8.19
CA ALA A 89 -10.60 -1.10 8.95
C ALA A 89 -11.35 0.07 9.58
N ALA A 90 -10.65 1.02 10.20
CA ALA A 90 -11.24 2.24 10.75
C ALA A 90 -11.93 3.10 9.67
N ALA A 91 -11.40 3.13 8.44
CA ALA A 91 -12.06 3.83 7.34
C ALA A 91 -13.40 3.21 6.96
N TYR A 92 -13.48 1.87 6.96
CA TYR A 92 -14.72 1.10 6.79
C TYR A 92 -15.64 1.12 8.03
N GLY A 93 -15.16 1.61 9.17
CA GLY A 93 -15.90 1.57 10.44
C GLY A 93 -15.92 0.16 11.07
N TRP A 94 -14.92 -0.66 10.78
CA TRP A 94 -14.80 -2.04 11.24
C TRP A 94 -13.75 -2.17 12.36
N PRO A 95 -13.85 -3.22 13.21
CA PRO A 95 -12.78 -3.58 14.15
C PRO A 95 -11.45 -3.88 13.43
N GLY A 96 -10.33 -3.65 14.09
CA GLY A 96 -8.99 -3.84 13.52
C GLY A 96 -8.44 -5.28 13.61
N ASP A 97 -9.15 -6.17 14.28
CA ASP A 97 -8.75 -7.55 14.61
C ASP A 97 -9.67 -8.61 13.99
N LEU A 98 -10.35 -8.26 12.89
CA LEU A 98 -11.23 -9.18 12.18
C LEU A 98 -10.44 -10.33 11.54
N SER A 99 -10.99 -11.55 11.67
CA SER A 99 -10.54 -12.70 10.87
C SER A 99 -10.83 -12.50 9.39
N ASP A 100 -10.08 -13.17 8.51
CA ASP A 100 -10.27 -13.12 7.05
C ASP A 100 -11.71 -13.45 6.64
N ASP A 101 -12.33 -14.48 7.23
CA ASP A 101 -13.71 -14.86 6.94
C ASP A 101 -14.72 -13.75 7.27
N GLU A 102 -14.47 -12.99 8.35
CA GLU A 102 -15.31 -11.87 8.75
C GLU A 102 -15.11 -10.66 7.84
N VAL A 103 -13.87 -10.40 7.40
CA VAL A 103 -13.59 -9.39 6.36
C VAL A 103 -14.32 -9.74 5.06
N LEU A 104 -14.22 -11.00 4.60
CA LEU A 104 -14.88 -11.47 3.38
C LEU A 104 -16.41 -11.36 3.46
N ARG A 105 -17.00 -11.77 4.59
CA ARG A 105 -18.45 -11.68 4.82
C ARG A 105 -18.94 -10.24 4.73
N ARG A 106 -18.25 -9.30 5.39
CA ARG A 106 -18.61 -7.88 5.38
C ARG A 106 -18.45 -7.25 4.00
N LEU A 107 -17.36 -7.56 3.30
CA LEU A 107 -17.13 -7.09 1.93
C LEU A 107 -18.21 -7.60 0.97
N LEU A 108 -18.59 -8.87 1.08
CA LEU A 108 -19.67 -9.44 0.27
C LEU A 108 -21.00 -8.71 0.51
N ALA A 109 -21.39 -8.50 1.76
CA ALA A 109 -22.61 -7.76 2.10
C ALA A 109 -22.60 -6.34 1.54
N LEU A 110 -21.50 -5.60 1.75
CA LEU A 110 -21.33 -4.23 1.23
C LEU A 110 -21.41 -4.18 -0.30
N ASN A 111 -20.82 -5.15 -0.99
CA ASN A 111 -20.86 -5.22 -2.44
C ASN A 111 -22.27 -5.53 -2.96
N LEU A 112 -22.99 -6.44 -2.32
CA LEU A 112 -24.39 -6.74 -2.67
C LEU A 112 -25.30 -5.51 -2.47
N GLU A 113 -25.11 -4.75 -1.40
CA GLU A 113 -25.82 -3.48 -1.16
C GLU A 113 -25.54 -2.44 -2.24
N ARG A 114 -24.26 -2.24 -2.57
CA ARG A 114 -23.84 -1.30 -3.64
C ARG A 114 -24.39 -1.69 -5.00
N THR A 115 -24.37 -2.98 -5.35
CA THR A 115 -24.97 -3.47 -6.60
C THR A 115 -26.47 -3.21 -6.63
N ARG A 116 -27.18 -3.46 -5.53
CA ARG A 116 -28.62 -3.15 -5.42
C ARG A 116 -28.89 -1.65 -5.57
N ALA A 117 -28.16 -0.80 -4.86
CA ALA A 117 -28.31 0.66 -4.95
C ALA A 117 -27.98 1.21 -6.35
N GLY A 118 -26.94 0.68 -7.00
CA GLY A 118 -26.61 1.02 -8.39
C GLY A 118 -27.70 0.61 -9.37
N LEU A 119 -28.32 -0.57 -9.19
CA LEU A 119 -29.47 -1.02 -9.97
C LEU A 119 -30.70 -0.12 -9.72
N SER A 120 -30.97 0.28 -8.48
CA SER A 120 -32.04 1.23 -8.14
C SER A 120 -31.85 2.59 -8.83
N ASN A 121 -30.64 3.15 -8.77
CA ASN A 121 -30.31 4.42 -9.44
C ASN A 121 -30.43 4.34 -10.97
N GLN A 122 -30.29 3.15 -11.57
CA GLN A 122 -30.42 2.92 -13.00
C GLN A 122 -31.88 2.70 -13.44
N LEU A 123 -32.77 2.31 -12.52
CA LEU A 123 -34.20 2.17 -12.76
C LEU A 123 -34.97 3.48 -12.55
N GLU A 124 -34.48 4.39 -11.70
CA GLU A 124 -35.05 5.73 -11.48
C GLU A 124 -34.59 6.77 -12.53
N GLY A 125 -33.66 6.40 -13.40
CA GLY A 125 -33.01 7.26 -14.40
C GLY A 125 -33.42 7.01 -15.85
N GLN A 126 -34.69 6.70 -16.14
CA GLN A 126 -35.25 6.79 -17.51
C GLN A 126 -36.42 7.78 -17.54
N PRO A 127 -36.55 8.61 -18.61
CA PRO A 127 -37.79 9.35 -18.84
C PRO A 127 -38.98 8.41 -19.08
#